data_AF-A0A2V9W6N3-F1
#
_entry.id   AF-A0A2V9W6N3-F1
#
_cell.length_a   1.000
_cell.length_b   1.000
_cell.length_c   1.000
_cell.angle_alpha   90.00
_cell.angle_beta   90.00
_cell.angle_gamma   90.00
#
_symmetry.space_group_name_H-M   'P 1'
#
loop_
_entity.id
_entity.type
_entity.pdbx_description
1 polymer ?
#
loop_
_entity_poly.entity_id
_entity_poly.type
_entity_poly.pdbx_seq_one_letter_code
_entity_poly.pdbx_strand_id
1 'polypeptide(L)'
;MSASSAENFDPAVLEQRVHELGEWFHNLNLHGVPTAPNHFLGDFPSIKWRKICQDIPLDLEGASVLDIGCNGGFYSIEMKRRGAGRVLGIDTDDRYLNQARFAAQTLGLDIEFEKRSVYEVDRLAGQFDYVLFMGVFYHLRYPLLALDTVVKKVGTKLIFQTMVRGSDKVIPCEKDYSFWTKDIFYSPEFPAMYFIEKSYSGDPTNWWIPNRNAVESMLRSSGLQIIGHPEDETWICEPSHVQRHGRYILDLETAGELKPDEEASPA
;
A
#
# COMPACT_ATOMS: atom_id res chain seq x y z
N MET A 1 24.21 4.85 34.90
CA MET A 1 23.10 5.66 35.44
C MET A 1 22.50 6.46 34.29
N SER A 2 21.33 6.01 33.84
CA SER A 2 20.28 6.81 33.20
C SER A 2 19.15 5.81 32.99
N ALA A 3 18.32 5.63 34.01
CA ALA A 3 17.05 4.96 33.86
C ALA A 3 16.18 5.94 33.07
N SER A 4 15.86 5.61 31.83
CA SER A 4 14.84 6.31 31.05
C SER A 4 13.58 6.37 31.89
N SER A 5 13.17 7.57 32.30
CA SER A 5 11.89 7.80 32.95
C SER A 5 10.81 7.33 31.99
N ALA A 6 10.15 6.21 32.29
CA ALA A 6 8.85 5.94 31.71
C ALA A 6 7.97 7.13 32.10
N GLU A 7 7.66 8.00 31.14
CA GLU A 7 6.61 8.98 31.33
C GLU A 7 5.37 8.19 31.74
N ASN A 8 4.94 8.39 32.97
CA ASN A 8 3.77 7.72 33.52
C ASN A 8 2.58 8.41 32.85
N PHE A 9 2.17 7.93 31.67
CA PHE A 9 1.00 8.45 30.98
C PHE A 9 -0.23 8.14 31.82
N ASP A 10 -0.89 9.17 32.35
CA ASP A 10 -2.22 9.02 32.92
C ASP A 10 -3.18 8.57 31.80
N PRO A 11 -3.78 7.35 31.88
CA PRO A 11 -4.64 6.83 30.83
C PRO A 11 -5.82 7.75 30.50
N ALA A 12 -6.36 8.49 31.48
CA ALA A 12 -7.47 9.40 31.26
C ALA A 12 -7.05 10.63 30.42
N VAL A 13 -5.84 11.15 30.67
CA VAL A 13 -5.27 12.26 29.88
C VAL A 13 -4.97 11.79 28.46
N LEU A 14 -4.45 10.57 28.31
CA LEU A 14 -4.18 9.98 27.00
C LEU A 14 -5.47 9.74 26.20
N GLU A 15 -6.51 9.20 26.84
CA GLU A 15 -7.83 9.00 26.23
C GLU A 15 -8.46 10.33 25.79
N GLN A 16 -8.39 11.36 26.64
CA GLN A 16 -8.83 12.72 26.26
C GLN A 16 -8.07 13.22 25.03
N ARG A 17 -6.74 13.05 25.00
CA ARG A 17 -5.92 13.53 23.88
C ARG A 17 -6.21 12.80 22.57
N VAL A 18 -6.44 11.49 22.63
CA VAL A 18 -6.91 10.70 21.49
C VAL A 18 -8.22 11.28 20.96
N HIS A 19 -9.16 11.60 21.85
CA HIS A 19 -10.48 12.14 21.49
C HIS A 19 -10.41 13.56 20.89
N GLU A 20 -9.48 14.40 21.36
CA GLU A 20 -9.23 15.75 20.84
C GLU A 20 -8.67 15.74 19.40
N LEU A 21 -7.99 14.67 18.98
CA LEU A 21 -7.47 14.50 17.62
C LEU A 21 -8.53 14.01 16.62
N GLY A 22 -9.78 13.91 17.06
CA GLY A 22 -10.93 13.56 16.23
C GLY A 22 -11.12 12.06 16.04
N GLU A 23 -11.87 11.69 15.01
CA GLU A 23 -12.14 10.29 14.69
C GLU A 23 -10.89 9.60 14.12
N TRP A 24 -10.54 8.45 14.72
CA TRP A 24 -9.43 7.61 14.29
C TRP A 24 -9.94 6.45 13.43
N PHE A 25 -9.23 6.17 12.35
CA PHE A 25 -9.53 5.03 11.49
C PHE A 25 -8.75 3.77 11.89
N HIS A 26 -7.47 3.94 12.25
CA HIS A 26 -6.65 2.86 12.82
C HIS A 26 -6.87 2.74 14.32
N ASN A 27 -7.10 1.52 14.79
CA ASN A 27 -7.17 1.19 16.21
C ASN A 27 -5.78 0.82 16.75
N LEU A 28 -5.05 1.81 17.23
CA LEU A 28 -3.73 1.65 17.86
C LEU A 28 -3.90 1.44 19.36
N ASN A 29 -2.99 0.68 19.96
CA ASN A 29 -2.85 0.60 21.41
C ASN A 29 -1.72 1.54 21.89
N LEU A 30 -2.11 2.63 22.54
CA LEU A 30 -1.19 3.60 23.15
C LEU A 30 -1.16 3.35 24.67
N HIS A 31 -0.19 2.57 25.14
CA HIS A 31 0.00 2.24 26.57
C HIS A 31 -1.27 1.72 27.29
N GLY A 32 -2.08 0.94 26.60
CA GLY A 32 -3.35 0.39 27.12
C GLY A 32 -4.60 1.15 26.66
N VAL A 33 -4.45 2.31 26.02
CA VAL A 33 -5.57 3.13 25.51
C VAL A 33 -5.77 2.86 24.01
N PRO A 34 -6.91 2.28 23.59
CA PRO A 34 -7.23 2.08 22.17
C PRO A 34 -7.69 3.38 21.51
N THR A 35 -7.26 3.65 20.27
CA THR A 35 -7.66 4.89 19.56
C THR A 35 -9.00 4.80 18.84
N ALA A 36 -9.43 3.60 18.42
CA ALA A 36 -10.68 3.39 17.69
C ALA A 36 -11.39 2.09 18.12
N PRO A 37 -11.76 1.94 19.40
CA PRO A 37 -12.28 0.67 19.95
C PRO A 37 -13.62 0.22 19.34
N ASN A 38 -14.39 1.14 18.76
CA ASN A 38 -15.74 0.90 18.23
C ASN A 38 -15.82 1.05 16.70
N HIS A 39 -14.70 0.94 15.98
CA HIS A 39 -14.68 1.11 14.53
C HIS A 39 -15.58 0.09 13.82
N PHE A 40 -16.33 0.51 12.79
CA PHE A 40 -17.34 -0.33 12.12
C PHE A 40 -16.77 -1.56 11.39
N LEU A 41 -15.49 -1.51 11.01
CA LEU A 41 -14.74 -2.64 10.45
C LEU A 41 -14.03 -3.49 11.52
N GLY A 42 -14.25 -3.20 12.80
CA GLY A 42 -13.45 -3.74 13.92
C GLY A 42 -11.99 -3.28 13.85
N ASP A 43 -11.10 -4.03 14.50
CA ASP A 43 -9.64 -3.81 14.47
C ASP A 43 -9.02 -4.39 13.20
N PHE A 44 -9.48 -3.91 12.04
CA PHE A 44 -9.02 -4.40 10.75
C PHE A 44 -7.50 -4.27 10.53
N PRO A 45 -6.78 -3.23 11.01
CA PRO A 45 -5.33 -3.12 10.80
C PRO A 45 -4.60 -4.25 11.52
N SER A 46 -4.92 -4.51 12.80
CA SER A 46 -4.31 -5.62 13.55
C SER A 46 -4.69 -6.98 12.98
N ILE A 47 -5.94 -7.15 12.53
CA ILE A 47 -6.40 -8.40 11.91
C ILE A 47 -5.61 -8.69 10.62
N LYS A 48 -5.45 -7.71 9.73
CA LYS A 48 -4.66 -7.86 8.49
C LYS A 48 -3.18 -8.06 8.81
N TRP A 49 -2.63 -7.26 9.73
CA TRP A 49 -1.22 -7.33 10.11
C TRP A 49 -0.81 -8.72 10.58
N ARG A 50 -1.61 -9.42 11.40
CA ARG A 50 -1.30 -10.79 11.86
C ARG A 50 -1.04 -11.79 10.73
N LYS A 51 -1.61 -11.56 9.54
CA LYS A 51 -1.38 -12.39 8.35
C LYS A 51 -0.15 -11.87 7.58
N ILE A 52 -0.12 -10.57 7.28
CA ILE A 52 0.92 -9.92 6.46
C ILE A 52 2.31 -10.01 7.12
N CYS A 53 2.36 -9.87 8.44
CA CYS A 53 3.61 -9.77 9.17
C CYS A 53 4.46 -11.05 9.13
N GLN A 54 3.92 -12.16 8.62
CA GLN A 54 4.61 -13.44 8.43
C GLN A 54 5.53 -13.40 7.20
N ASP A 55 5.21 -12.57 6.20
CA ASP A 55 6.00 -12.38 4.98
C ASP A 55 7.02 -11.22 5.10
N ILE A 56 7.03 -10.52 6.24
CA ILE A 56 7.97 -9.46 6.57
C ILE A 56 8.98 -10.03 7.58
N PRO A 57 10.30 -9.79 7.42
CA PRO A 57 11.28 -10.22 8.41
C PRO A 57 10.98 -9.69 9.81
N LEU A 58 11.25 -10.50 10.84
CA LEU A 58 11.08 -10.10 12.24
C LEU A 58 12.06 -9.00 12.64
N ASP A 59 13.24 -9.02 12.01
CA ASP A 59 14.30 -8.04 12.20
C ASP A 59 14.46 -7.22 10.92
N LEU A 60 14.25 -5.92 11.06
CA LEU A 60 14.39 -4.92 10.01
C LEU A 60 15.54 -3.94 10.31
N GLU A 61 16.50 -4.32 11.15
CA GLU A 61 17.64 -3.45 11.50
C GLU A 61 18.31 -2.87 10.24
N GLY A 62 18.42 -1.53 10.21
CA GLY A 62 19.01 -0.79 9.09
C GLY A 62 18.11 -0.64 7.85
N ALA A 63 16.98 -1.34 7.76
CA ALA A 63 16.09 -1.24 6.60
C ALA A 63 15.37 0.12 6.54
N SER A 64 15.10 0.55 5.32
CA SER A 64 14.31 1.73 4.99
C SER A 64 12.89 1.35 4.56
N VAL A 65 11.90 2.07 5.09
CA VAL A 65 10.47 1.79 4.88
C VAL A 65 9.73 3.04 4.42
N LEU A 66 8.91 2.89 3.37
CA LEU A 66 7.94 3.89 2.94
C LEU A 66 6.53 3.35 3.16
N ASP A 67 5.68 4.08 3.89
CA ASP A 67 4.28 3.75 4.14
C ASP A 67 3.37 4.77 3.44
N ILE A 68 2.74 4.37 2.33
CA ILE A 68 1.94 5.23 1.45
C ILE A 68 0.48 5.18 1.88
N GLY A 69 -0.07 6.35 2.23
CA GLY A 69 -1.40 6.45 2.84
C GLY A 69 -1.37 5.95 4.28
N CYS A 70 -0.40 6.43 5.05
CA CYS A 70 -0.07 5.87 6.36
C CYS A 70 -1.20 6.01 7.39
N ASN A 71 -2.20 6.87 7.14
CA ASN A 71 -3.31 7.14 8.05
C ASN A 71 -2.75 7.50 9.45
N GLY A 72 -3.30 6.94 10.54
CA GLY A 72 -2.80 7.08 11.92
C GLY A 72 -1.47 6.34 12.21
N GLY A 73 -0.78 5.82 11.20
CA GLY A 73 0.59 5.30 11.33
C GLY A 73 0.75 3.88 11.86
N PHE A 74 -0.32 3.06 11.86
CA PHE A 74 -0.30 1.69 12.38
C PHE A 74 0.83 0.84 11.78
N TYR A 75 0.90 0.74 10.46
CA TYR A 75 1.91 -0.11 9.82
C TYR A 75 3.31 0.49 9.93
N SER A 76 3.45 1.82 9.82
CA SER A 76 4.69 2.53 10.14
C SER A 76 5.24 2.16 11.53
N ILE A 77 4.37 2.14 12.56
CA ILE A 77 4.72 1.78 13.93
C ILE A 77 5.14 0.31 14.03
N GLU A 78 4.41 -0.60 13.38
CA GLU A 78 4.75 -2.03 13.39
C GLU A 78 6.09 -2.32 12.70
N MET A 79 6.39 -1.63 11.61
CA MET A 79 7.70 -1.71 10.94
C MET A 79 8.81 -1.14 11.82
N LYS A 80 8.57 -0.02 12.51
CA LYS A 80 9.55 0.55 13.45
C LYS A 80 9.80 -0.36 14.66
N ARG A 81 8.76 -1.02 15.19
CA ARG A 81 8.86 -2.00 16.29
C ARG A 81 9.72 -3.21 15.92
N ARG A 82 9.83 -3.54 14.64
CA ARG A 82 10.72 -4.59 14.11
C ARG A 82 12.16 -4.12 13.87
N GLY A 83 12.49 -2.88 14.24
CA GLY A 83 13.87 -2.37 14.16
C GLY A 83 14.20 -1.59 12.89
N ALA A 84 13.23 -1.26 12.04
CA ALA A 84 13.46 -0.47 10.82
C ALA A 84 14.28 0.80 11.11
N GLY A 85 15.42 0.93 10.43
CA GLY A 85 16.34 2.05 10.62
C GLY A 85 15.67 3.39 10.31
N ARG A 86 15.00 3.47 9.16
CA ARG A 86 14.23 4.65 8.74
C ARG A 86 12.82 4.25 8.31
N VAL A 87 11.82 4.98 8.80
CA VAL A 87 10.42 4.82 8.38
C VAL A 87 9.88 6.20 8.00
N LEU A 88 9.36 6.33 6.78
CA LEU A 88 8.66 7.51 6.29
C LEU A 88 7.21 7.12 5.98
N GLY A 89 6.26 7.67 6.74
CA GLY A 89 4.84 7.63 6.40
C GLY A 89 4.44 8.87 5.59
N ILE A 90 3.67 8.68 4.53
CA ILE A 90 3.09 9.78 3.76
C ILE A 90 1.57 9.67 3.70
N ASP A 91 0.90 10.81 3.78
CA ASP A 91 -0.55 10.91 3.59
C ASP A 91 -0.92 12.30 3.06
N THR A 92 -2.12 12.45 2.51
CA THR A 92 -2.65 13.76 2.07
C THR A 92 -3.49 14.46 3.13
N ASP A 93 -4.00 13.73 4.13
CA ASP A 93 -4.84 14.28 5.20
C ASP A 93 -3.98 14.64 6.44
N ASP A 94 -3.92 15.94 6.76
CA ASP A 94 -3.19 16.43 7.94
C ASP A 94 -3.74 15.87 9.25
N ARG A 95 -5.03 15.53 9.32
CA ARG A 95 -5.61 14.90 10.51
C ARG A 95 -4.93 13.56 10.79
N TYR A 96 -4.80 12.72 9.77
CA TYR A 96 -4.13 11.42 9.89
C TYR A 96 -2.66 11.59 10.25
N LEU A 97 -1.95 12.52 9.61
CA LEU A 97 -0.54 12.78 9.94
C LEU A 97 -0.36 13.28 11.38
N ASN A 98 -1.26 14.11 11.89
CA ASN A 98 -1.22 14.57 13.28
C ASN A 98 -1.50 13.42 14.26
N GLN A 99 -2.46 12.54 13.94
CA GLN A 99 -2.73 11.31 14.69
C GLN A 99 -1.49 10.39 14.70
N ALA A 100 -0.86 10.16 13.54
CA ALA A 100 0.33 9.32 13.42
C ALA A 100 1.52 9.86 14.20
N ARG A 101 1.79 11.17 14.11
CA ARG A 101 2.84 11.84 14.91
C ARG A 101 2.57 11.68 16.41
N PHE A 102 1.33 11.89 16.84
CA PHE A 102 0.96 11.73 18.24
C PHE A 102 1.17 10.28 18.72
N ALA A 103 0.74 9.29 17.94
CA ALA A 103 0.92 7.88 18.27
C ALA A 103 2.41 7.50 18.35
N ALA A 104 3.22 7.89 17.38
CA ALA A 104 4.65 7.62 17.36
C ALA A 104 5.38 8.27 18.55
N GLN A 105 5.10 9.55 18.83
CA GLN A 105 5.65 10.26 19.99
C GLN A 105 5.27 9.59 21.31
N THR A 106 3.99 9.25 21.48
CA THR A 106 3.50 8.57 22.69
C THR A 106 4.20 7.23 22.91
N LEU A 107 4.50 6.50 21.83
CA LEU A 107 5.19 5.21 21.88
C LEU A 107 6.73 5.34 21.92
N GLY A 108 7.28 6.56 21.88
CA GLY A 108 8.73 6.79 21.85
C GLY A 108 9.40 6.29 20.57
N LEU A 109 8.69 6.28 19.45
CA LEU A 109 9.16 5.78 18.16
C LEU A 109 9.56 6.93 17.23
N ASP A 110 10.78 6.86 16.70
CA ASP A 110 11.30 7.82 15.72
C ASP A 110 10.83 7.45 14.31
N ILE A 111 9.80 8.15 13.83
CA ILE A 111 9.15 7.93 12.52
C ILE A 111 8.90 9.29 11.86
N GLU A 112 9.26 9.40 10.58
CA GLU A 112 9.01 10.59 9.78
C GLU A 112 7.60 10.55 9.18
N PHE A 113 6.87 11.67 9.23
CA PHE A 113 5.54 11.80 8.61
C PHE A 113 5.44 13.06 7.76
N GLU A 114 5.17 12.91 6.47
CA GLU A 114 5.13 13.99 5.49
C GLU A 114 3.77 14.08 4.79
N LYS A 115 3.27 15.31 4.60
CA LYS A 115 2.11 15.56 3.75
C LYS A 115 2.51 15.44 2.29
N ARG A 116 2.08 14.37 1.63
CA ARG A 116 2.44 14.09 0.23
C ARG A 116 1.42 13.17 -0.43
N SER A 117 1.13 13.43 -1.70
CA SER A 117 0.31 12.53 -2.52
C SER A 117 1.14 11.36 -3.05
N VAL A 118 0.50 10.19 -3.24
CA VAL A 118 1.12 9.06 -3.95
C VAL A 118 1.62 9.45 -5.35
N TYR A 119 0.98 10.41 -6.02
CA TYR A 119 1.40 10.90 -7.33
C TYR A 119 2.70 11.73 -7.30
N GLU A 120 3.25 12.01 -6.12
CA GLU A 120 4.48 12.79 -5.93
C GLU A 120 5.60 11.97 -5.25
N VAL A 121 5.44 10.64 -5.19
CA VAL A 121 6.45 9.74 -4.59
C VAL A 121 7.73 9.68 -5.42
N ASP A 122 7.65 9.91 -6.73
CA ASP A 122 8.81 10.04 -7.63
C ASP A 122 9.81 11.10 -7.15
N ARG A 123 9.33 12.17 -6.52
CA ARG A 123 10.14 13.25 -5.95
C ARG A 123 10.91 12.85 -4.69
N LEU A 124 10.61 11.71 -4.07
CA LEU A 124 11.42 11.17 -2.97
C LEU A 124 12.75 10.70 -3.52
N ALA A 125 13.86 11.02 -2.84
CA ALA A 125 15.17 10.54 -3.26
C ALA A 125 15.33 9.04 -3.01
N GLY A 126 15.94 8.33 -3.96
CA GLY A 126 16.29 6.92 -3.81
C GLY A 126 15.10 5.96 -3.79
N GLN A 127 15.37 4.77 -3.27
CA GLN A 127 14.43 3.67 -3.05
C GLN A 127 14.34 3.35 -1.57
N PHE A 128 13.33 2.57 -1.20
CA PHE A 128 13.13 2.03 0.13
C PHE A 128 13.14 0.51 0.05
N ASP A 129 13.75 -0.15 1.03
CA ASP A 129 13.80 -1.61 1.07
C ASP A 129 12.39 -2.21 1.09
N TYR A 130 11.49 -1.62 1.88
CA TYR A 130 10.09 -2.03 1.97
C TYR A 130 9.17 -0.85 1.66
N VAL A 131 8.20 -1.08 0.78
CA VAL A 131 7.15 -0.11 0.48
C VAL A 131 5.80 -0.72 0.81
N LEU A 132 5.06 -0.09 1.72
CA LEU A 132 3.67 -0.41 2.01
C LEU A 132 2.78 0.49 1.15
N PHE A 133 1.96 -0.13 0.31
CA PHE A 133 0.98 0.57 -0.52
C PHE A 133 -0.38 -0.09 -0.32
N MET A 134 -0.96 0.18 0.84
CA MET A 134 -2.10 -0.55 1.38
C MET A 134 -3.31 0.35 1.57
N GLY A 135 -4.45 -0.03 1.02
CA GLY A 135 -5.70 0.68 1.26
C GLY A 135 -5.83 1.99 0.48
N VAL A 136 -4.98 2.20 -0.53
CA VAL A 136 -4.92 3.46 -1.29
C VAL A 136 -5.35 3.29 -2.75
N PHE A 137 -4.96 2.19 -3.40
CA PHE A 137 -5.06 2.04 -4.86
C PHE A 137 -6.48 2.26 -5.41
N TYR A 138 -7.51 1.73 -4.74
CA TYR A 138 -8.90 1.88 -5.18
C TYR A 138 -9.46 3.30 -5.01
N HIS A 139 -8.78 4.16 -4.26
CA HIS A 139 -9.08 5.59 -4.14
C HIS A 139 -8.43 6.46 -5.23
N LEU A 140 -7.65 5.86 -6.14
CA LEU A 140 -6.87 6.63 -7.11
C LEU A 140 -7.60 6.79 -8.43
N ARG A 141 -7.65 8.04 -8.92
CA ARG A 141 -8.17 8.32 -10.26
C ARG A 141 -7.31 7.72 -11.37
N TYR A 142 -5.99 7.69 -11.18
CA TYR A 142 -4.99 7.18 -12.13
C TYR A 142 -4.17 6.04 -11.48
N PRO A 143 -4.78 4.88 -11.22
CA PRO A 143 -4.21 3.86 -10.33
C PRO A 143 -2.94 3.20 -10.89
N LEU A 144 -2.88 2.88 -12.19
CA LEU A 144 -1.68 2.29 -12.81
C LEU A 144 -0.51 3.27 -12.87
N LEU A 145 -0.77 4.54 -13.23
CA LEU A 145 0.26 5.58 -13.19
C LEU A 145 0.88 5.69 -11.79
N ALA A 146 0.05 5.65 -10.74
CA ALA A 146 0.54 5.66 -9.37
C ALA A 146 1.33 4.39 -9.03
N LEU A 147 0.82 3.20 -9.36
CA LEU A 147 1.51 1.93 -9.12
C LEU A 147 2.89 1.92 -9.77
N ASP A 148 2.98 2.27 -11.04
CA ASP A 148 4.25 2.28 -11.77
C ASP A 148 5.23 3.34 -11.23
N THR A 149 4.72 4.46 -10.71
CA THR A 149 5.53 5.47 -10.03
C THR A 149 6.06 4.95 -8.70
N VAL A 150 5.23 4.23 -7.94
CA VAL A 150 5.58 3.57 -6.67
C VAL A 150 6.62 2.47 -6.90
N VAL A 151 6.52 1.69 -7.96
CA VAL A 151 7.50 0.64 -8.31
C VAL A 151 8.92 1.18 -8.36
N LYS A 152 9.12 2.42 -8.83
CA LYS A 152 10.45 3.07 -8.86
C LYS A 152 11.07 3.27 -7.48
N LYS A 153 10.28 3.19 -6.41
CA LYS A 153 10.69 3.35 -5.02
C LYS A 153 10.87 2.04 -4.28
N VAL A 154 10.53 0.91 -4.91
CA VAL A 154 10.66 -0.41 -4.30
C VAL A 154 12.08 -0.92 -4.54
N GLY A 155 12.84 -1.07 -3.45
CA GLY A 155 14.17 -1.68 -3.45
C GLY A 155 14.11 -3.20 -3.30
N THR A 156 13.41 -3.69 -2.27
CA THR A 156 13.30 -5.13 -1.99
C THR A 156 11.87 -5.64 -2.15
N LYS A 157 10.91 -5.16 -1.34
CA LYS A 157 9.53 -5.66 -1.36
C LYS A 157 8.49 -4.55 -1.40
N LEU A 158 7.45 -4.80 -2.19
CA LEU A 158 6.18 -4.07 -2.14
C LEU A 158 5.14 -4.92 -1.43
N ILE A 159 4.49 -4.35 -0.43
CA ILE A 159 3.29 -4.89 0.19
C ILE A 159 2.12 -4.08 -0.36
N PHE A 160 1.40 -4.69 -1.30
CA PHE A 160 0.32 -4.06 -2.04
C PHE A 160 -1.03 -4.56 -1.54
N GLN A 161 -1.95 -3.66 -1.18
CA GLN A 161 -3.30 -4.03 -0.77
C GLN A 161 -4.32 -3.09 -1.39
N THR A 162 -5.38 -3.67 -1.97
CA THR A 162 -6.51 -2.93 -2.55
C THR A 162 -7.80 -3.69 -2.34
N MET A 163 -8.93 -2.97 -2.29
CA MET A 163 -10.25 -3.59 -2.31
C MET A 163 -10.44 -4.41 -3.60
N VAL A 164 -11.01 -5.61 -3.48
CA VAL A 164 -11.34 -6.50 -4.60
C VAL A 164 -12.83 -6.78 -4.67
N ARG A 165 -13.41 -6.81 -5.87
CA ARG A 165 -14.79 -7.28 -6.11
C ARG A 165 -14.83 -8.17 -7.35
N GLY A 166 -15.90 -8.93 -7.53
CA GLY A 166 -16.02 -9.86 -8.65
C GLY A 166 -15.34 -11.21 -8.36
N SER A 167 -14.77 -11.85 -9.38
CA SER A 167 -14.15 -13.16 -9.23
C SER A 167 -12.84 -13.09 -8.42
N ASP A 168 -12.66 -14.09 -7.55
CA ASP A 168 -11.46 -14.38 -6.78
C ASP A 168 -10.51 -15.37 -7.48
N LYS A 169 -10.83 -15.76 -8.71
CA LYS A 169 -10.01 -16.68 -9.51
C LYS A 169 -9.04 -15.92 -10.41
N VAL A 170 -7.93 -16.58 -10.69
CA VAL A 170 -6.91 -16.11 -11.62
C VAL A 170 -6.84 -17.11 -12.77
N ILE A 171 -7.06 -16.61 -13.99
CA ILE A 171 -6.85 -17.37 -15.22
C ILE A 171 -5.65 -16.80 -15.96
N PRO A 172 -4.84 -17.62 -16.65
CA PRO A 172 -3.79 -17.12 -17.53
C PRO A 172 -4.37 -16.21 -18.61
N CYS A 173 -3.69 -15.11 -18.89
CA CYS A 173 -3.94 -14.28 -20.05
C CYS A 173 -3.03 -14.73 -21.20
N GLU A 174 -3.54 -14.72 -22.43
CA GLU A 174 -2.73 -14.94 -23.62
C GLU A 174 -1.72 -13.80 -23.79
N LYS A 175 -0.59 -14.09 -24.44
CA LYS A 175 0.46 -13.08 -24.72
C LYS A 175 -0.08 -11.94 -25.60
N ASP A 176 -0.94 -12.28 -26.54
CA ASP A 176 -1.62 -11.33 -27.41
C ASP A 176 -3.02 -11.87 -27.77
N TYR A 177 -3.98 -10.97 -27.91
CA TYR A 177 -5.33 -11.30 -28.33
C TYR A 177 -5.60 -10.62 -29.67
N SER A 178 -6.20 -11.37 -30.60
CA SER A 178 -6.73 -10.75 -31.82
C SER A 178 -7.73 -9.66 -31.46
N PHE A 179 -7.68 -8.53 -32.17
CA PHE A 179 -8.62 -7.42 -32.03
C PHE A 179 -10.09 -7.84 -32.11
N TRP A 180 -10.38 -8.94 -32.81
CA TRP A 180 -11.74 -9.45 -33.02
C TRP A 180 -12.24 -10.38 -31.89
N THR A 181 -11.36 -10.81 -30.98
CA THR A 181 -11.72 -11.65 -29.84
C THR A 181 -12.42 -10.81 -28.77
N LYS A 182 -13.74 -11.00 -28.64
CA LYS A 182 -14.58 -10.21 -27.71
C LYS A 182 -15.25 -11.05 -26.63
N ASP A 183 -15.33 -12.35 -26.83
CA ASP A 183 -16.01 -13.30 -25.95
C ASP A 183 -15.32 -13.46 -24.60
N ILE A 184 -14.00 -13.25 -24.54
CA ILE A 184 -13.20 -13.28 -23.30
C ILE A 184 -13.70 -12.29 -22.24
N PHE A 185 -14.26 -11.15 -22.66
CA PHE A 185 -14.77 -10.11 -21.75
C PHE A 185 -16.08 -10.50 -21.07
N TYR A 186 -16.74 -11.58 -21.51
CA TYR A 186 -17.94 -12.10 -20.82
C TYR A 186 -17.59 -12.98 -19.62
N SER A 187 -16.35 -13.45 -19.52
CA SER A 187 -15.91 -14.24 -18.37
C SER A 187 -15.74 -13.34 -17.14
N PRO A 188 -16.36 -13.67 -15.98
CA PRO A 188 -16.14 -12.93 -14.74
C PRO A 188 -14.69 -13.06 -14.21
N GLU A 189 -13.93 -14.04 -14.72
CA GLU A 189 -12.55 -14.34 -14.34
C GLU A 189 -11.53 -13.54 -15.18
N PHE A 190 -11.94 -12.96 -16.31
CA PHE A 190 -11.06 -12.11 -17.12
C PHE A 190 -10.71 -10.82 -16.34
N PRO A 191 -9.48 -10.30 -16.43
CA PRO A 191 -9.09 -9.05 -15.76
C PRO A 191 -10.08 -7.91 -16.01
N ALA A 192 -10.73 -7.43 -14.94
CA ALA A 192 -11.66 -6.32 -14.99
C ALA A 192 -11.53 -5.38 -13.79
N MET A 193 -11.83 -4.10 -14.02
CA MET A 193 -11.96 -3.07 -12.99
C MET A 193 -13.33 -2.41 -13.08
N TYR A 194 -13.99 -2.25 -11.95
CA TYR A 194 -15.29 -1.60 -11.84
C TYR A 194 -15.10 -0.12 -11.54
N PHE A 195 -15.59 0.73 -12.44
CA PHE A 195 -15.63 2.17 -12.23
C PHE A 195 -16.76 2.55 -11.28
N ILE A 196 -16.47 3.36 -10.27
CA ILE A 196 -17.45 3.89 -9.34
C ILE A 196 -17.73 5.35 -9.71
N GLU A 197 -18.94 5.63 -10.20
CA GLU A 197 -19.30 6.97 -10.70
C GLU A 197 -19.52 7.99 -9.58
N LYS A 198 -20.04 7.54 -8.43
CA LYS A 198 -20.46 8.42 -7.34
C LYS A 198 -19.77 8.05 -6.03
N SER A 199 -20.32 7.09 -5.32
CA SER A 199 -19.85 6.67 -4.01
C SER A 199 -20.14 5.19 -3.81
N TYR A 200 -19.27 4.51 -3.07
CA TYR A 200 -19.46 3.13 -2.65
C TYR A 200 -19.28 3.06 -1.13
N SER A 201 -20.26 2.49 -0.43
CA SER A 201 -20.31 2.47 1.05
C SER A 201 -20.19 3.86 1.71
N GLY A 202 -20.77 4.90 1.09
CA GLY A 202 -20.75 6.27 1.63
C GLY A 202 -19.45 7.03 1.39
N ASP A 203 -18.46 6.39 0.75
CA ASP A 203 -17.19 7.01 0.41
C ASP A 203 -17.16 7.41 -1.08
N PRO A 204 -17.05 8.72 -1.41
CA PRO A 204 -17.01 9.22 -2.78
C PRO A 204 -15.61 9.15 -3.43
N THR A 205 -14.61 8.68 -2.69
CA THR A 205 -13.23 8.62 -3.17
C THR A 205 -12.88 7.26 -3.79
N ASN A 206 -13.77 6.26 -3.66
CA ASN A 206 -13.67 5.00 -4.39
C ASN A 206 -13.86 5.24 -5.89
N TRP A 207 -12.85 4.93 -6.72
CA TRP A 207 -12.90 5.13 -8.17
C TRP A 207 -12.85 3.85 -8.96
N TRP A 208 -11.94 2.95 -8.60
CA TRP A 208 -11.69 1.73 -9.35
C TRP A 208 -11.51 0.54 -8.42
N ILE A 209 -12.34 -0.49 -8.61
CA ILE A 209 -12.26 -1.71 -7.81
C ILE A 209 -11.98 -2.89 -8.75
N PRO A 210 -10.79 -3.50 -8.72
CA PRO A 210 -10.45 -4.64 -9.57
C PRO A 210 -11.06 -5.97 -9.09
N ASN A 211 -11.15 -6.96 -9.99
CA ASN A 211 -11.18 -8.37 -9.62
C ASN A 211 -9.76 -8.91 -9.35
N ARG A 212 -9.64 -10.10 -8.76
CA ARG A 212 -8.32 -10.65 -8.38
C ARG A 212 -7.38 -10.75 -9.59
N ASN A 213 -7.87 -11.27 -10.71
CA ASN A 213 -7.05 -11.43 -11.90
C ASN A 213 -6.53 -10.09 -12.45
N ALA A 214 -7.33 -9.02 -12.37
CA ALA A 214 -6.89 -7.68 -12.72
C ALA A 214 -5.78 -7.18 -11.80
N VAL A 215 -5.89 -7.35 -10.49
CA VAL A 215 -4.81 -6.95 -9.57
C VAL A 215 -3.51 -7.64 -9.93
N GLU A 216 -3.54 -8.96 -10.05
CA GLU A 216 -2.32 -9.72 -10.30
C GLU A 216 -1.74 -9.44 -11.69
N SER A 217 -2.60 -9.20 -12.69
CA SER A 217 -2.17 -8.81 -14.03
C SER A 217 -1.53 -7.42 -14.06
N MET A 218 -2.09 -6.45 -13.32
CA MET A 218 -1.50 -5.11 -13.19
C MET A 218 -0.15 -5.14 -12.47
N LEU A 219 -0.03 -5.90 -11.38
CA LEU A 219 1.24 -6.07 -10.67
C LEU A 219 2.32 -6.65 -11.61
N ARG A 220 1.98 -7.69 -12.37
CA ARG A 220 2.88 -8.27 -13.38
C ARG A 220 3.21 -7.30 -14.51
N SER A 221 2.25 -6.53 -15.02
CA SER A 221 2.51 -5.55 -16.09
C SER A 221 3.42 -4.41 -15.65
N SER A 222 3.37 -4.03 -14.37
CA SER A 222 4.30 -3.08 -13.75
C SER A 222 5.72 -3.65 -13.54
N GLY A 223 5.98 -4.89 -13.96
CA GLY A 223 7.28 -5.55 -13.85
C GLY A 223 7.56 -6.19 -12.49
N LEU A 224 6.54 -6.33 -11.64
CA LEU A 224 6.67 -6.99 -10.34
C LEU A 224 6.45 -8.50 -10.45
N GLN A 225 7.13 -9.24 -9.60
CA GLN A 225 6.86 -10.65 -9.34
C GLN A 225 6.08 -10.78 -8.04
N ILE A 226 4.94 -11.49 -8.06
CA ILE A 226 4.17 -11.82 -6.87
C ILE A 226 4.81 -13.04 -6.20
N ILE A 227 5.24 -12.87 -4.95
CA ILE A 227 5.90 -13.93 -4.15
C ILE A 227 5.03 -14.41 -2.98
N GLY A 228 3.97 -13.68 -2.64
CA GLY A 228 3.07 -14.04 -1.55
C GLY A 228 1.69 -13.39 -1.69
N HIS A 229 0.69 -14.03 -1.08
CA HIS A 229 -0.69 -13.55 -1.00
C HIS A 229 -1.27 -13.93 0.38
N PRO A 230 -0.85 -13.24 1.46
CA PRO A 230 -1.15 -13.64 2.84
C PRO A 230 -2.64 -13.57 3.22
N GLU A 231 -3.43 -12.80 2.47
CA GLU A 231 -4.87 -12.64 2.65
C GLU A 231 -5.52 -12.13 1.37
N ASP A 232 -6.84 -12.23 1.28
CA ASP A 232 -7.65 -12.09 0.06
C ASP A 232 -7.41 -10.81 -0.76
N GLU A 233 -6.92 -9.74 -0.13
CA GLU A 233 -6.74 -8.42 -0.75
C GLU A 233 -5.30 -7.89 -0.67
N THR A 234 -4.32 -8.68 -0.24
CA THR A 234 -2.90 -8.26 -0.09
C THR A 234 -1.95 -9.16 -0.86
N TRP A 235 -0.99 -8.56 -1.55
CA TRP A 235 0.07 -9.24 -2.27
C TRP A 235 1.44 -8.75 -1.79
N ILE A 236 2.39 -9.68 -1.72
CA ILE A 236 3.79 -9.41 -1.47
C ILE A 236 4.51 -9.56 -2.81
N CYS A 237 5.19 -8.50 -3.24
CA CYS A 237 5.83 -8.45 -4.54
C CYS A 237 7.29 -8.03 -4.45
N GLU A 238 8.09 -8.44 -5.42
CA GLU A 238 9.47 -8.01 -5.61
C GLU A 238 9.64 -7.38 -7.01
N PRO A 239 10.48 -6.35 -7.17
CA PRO A 239 10.88 -5.87 -8.49
C PRO A 239 11.59 -6.99 -9.26
N SER A 240 11.14 -7.28 -10.49
CA SER A 240 11.75 -8.34 -11.32
C SER A 240 12.15 -7.80 -12.70
N HIS A 241 11.19 -7.28 -13.45
CA HIS A 241 11.39 -6.76 -14.80
C HIS A 241 10.89 -5.31 -14.94
N VAL A 242 11.10 -4.50 -13.89
CA VAL A 242 10.59 -3.12 -13.79
C VAL A 242 11.27 -2.14 -14.76
N GLN A 243 12.40 -2.54 -15.35
CA GLN A 243 13.16 -1.78 -16.34
C GLN A 243 13.39 -2.59 -17.62
N ARG A 244 13.44 -1.89 -18.76
CA ARG A 244 13.90 -2.40 -20.06
C ARG A 244 15.00 -1.47 -20.57
N HIS A 245 16.13 -2.02 -20.97
CA HIS A 245 17.30 -1.25 -21.43
C HIS A 245 17.73 -0.11 -20.47
N GLY A 246 17.66 -0.36 -19.16
CA GLY A 246 18.05 0.60 -18.11
C GLY A 246 17.06 1.75 -17.85
N ARG A 247 15.86 1.72 -18.44
CA ARG A 247 14.77 2.67 -18.18
C ARG A 247 13.55 1.96 -17.62
N TYR A 248 12.81 2.61 -16.72
CA TYR A 248 11.57 2.04 -16.20
C TYR A 248 10.52 1.90 -17.32
N ILE A 249 9.67 0.86 -17.22
CA ILE A 249 8.61 0.60 -18.21
C ILE A 249 7.73 1.85 -18.41
N LEU A 250 7.30 2.49 -17.31
CA LEU A 250 6.51 3.74 -17.37
C LEU A 250 7.22 4.87 -18.12
N ASP A 251 8.55 5.00 -17.98
CA ASP A 251 9.31 6.05 -18.66
C ASP A 251 9.44 5.79 -20.16
N LEU A 252 9.41 4.53 -20.58
CA LEU A 252 9.35 4.16 -21.98
C LEU A 252 7.94 4.37 -22.54
N GLU A 253 6.91 3.95 -21.80
CA GLU A 253 5.51 4.07 -22.22
C GLU A 253 5.09 5.53 -22.39
N THR A 254 5.35 6.37 -21.39
CA THR A 254 5.00 7.80 -21.42
C THR A 254 5.79 8.60 -22.45
N ALA A 255 6.97 8.11 -22.86
CA ALA A 255 7.73 8.67 -23.97
C ALA A 255 7.30 8.15 -25.35
N GLY A 256 6.41 7.15 -25.43
CA GLY A 256 6.04 6.48 -26.67
C GLY A 256 7.12 5.56 -27.25
N GLU A 257 8.05 5.11 -26.40
CA GLU A 257 9.22 4.30 -26.77
C GLU A 257 9.08 2.83 -26.35
N LEU A 258 8.00 2.45 -25.66
CA LEU A 258 7.73 1.07 -25.31
C LEU A 258 7.33 0.28 -26.57
N LYS A 259 8.25 -0.54 -27.08
CA LYS A 259 8.01 -1.41 -28.23
C LYS A 259 7.54 -2.81 -27.79
N PRO A 260 6.76 -3.52 -28.63
CA PRO A 260 6.50 -4.94 -28.44
C PRO A 260 7.81 -5.73 -28.32
N ASP A 261 7.79 -6.81 -27.53
CA ASP A 261 8.95 -7.69 -27.43
C ASP A 261 9.31 -8.26 -28.81
N GLU A 262 10.54 -8.00 -29.28
CA GLU A 262 11.00 -8.36 -30.63
C GLU A 262 10.93 -9.88 -30.91
N GLU A 263 10.87 -10.71 -29.87
CA GLU A 263 10.69 -12.17 -29.96
C GLU A 263 9.25 -12.62 -30.29
N ALA A 264 8.33 -11.68 -30.54
CA ALA A 264 6.92 -11.96 -30.80
C ALA A 264 6.50 -11.68 -32.25
N SER A 265 7.39 -11.77 -33.24
CA SER A 265 6.92 -11.90 -34.63
C SER A 265 6.30 -13.28 -34.81
N PRO A 266 4.99 -13.41 -35.07
CA PRO A 266 4.45 -14.65 -35.58
C PRO A 266 4.98 -14.82 -37.01
N ALA A 267 5.54 -15.99 -37.30
CA ALA A 267 5.74 -16.45 -38.67
C ALA A 267 4.38 -16.66 -39.38
#